data_AF-A0ABD0PGX1-F1
#
_entry.id   AF-A0ABD0PGX1-F1
#
_cell.length_a   1.000
_cell.length_b   1.000
_cell.length_c   1.000
_cell.angle_alpha   90.00
_cell.angle_beta   90.00
_cell.angle_gamma   90.00
#
_symmetry.space_group_name_H-M   'P 1'
#
loop_
_entity.id
_entity.type
_entity.pdbx_description
1 polymer ?
#
loop_
_entity_poly.entity_id
_entity_poly.type
_entity_poly.pdbx_seq_one_letter_code
_entity_poly.pdbx_strand_id
1 'polypeptide(L)'
;YEIVAPYEVDHQGRYVSHAVAHHHRRKRSTEGQDHDRTVHFRLRGLGQDFQLDLQPSRELIAPSFTVQTLGRSGTKNLQPFPQDDLCFYHGVLRSEVNSSVALSTCAGM
;
A
#
# COMPACT_ATOMS: atom_id res chain seq x y z
N TYR A 1 -12.31 10.96 17.63
CA TYR A 1 -11.19 10.25 16.98
C TYR A 1 -11.55 8.78 16.96
N GLU A 2 -11.48 8.13 15.81
CA GLU A 2 -11.76 6.69 15.64
C GLU A 2 -10.45 6.03 15.22
N ILE A 3 -10.09 4.93 15.90
CA ILE A 3 -8.93 4.09 15.52
C ILE A 3 -9.47 2.96 14.66
N VAL A 4 -8.97 2.86 13.44
CA VAL A 4 -9.35 1.83 12.47
C VAL A 4 -8.15 0.93 12.23
N ALA A 5 -8.33 -0.39 12.35
CA ALA A 5 -7.30 -1.37 12.09
C ALA A 5 -7.68 -2.22 10.87
N PRO A 6 -6.97 -2.11 9.74
CA PRO A 6 -7.21 -2.96 8.59
C PRO A 6 -6.74 -4.40 8.85
N TYR A 7 -7.29 -5.35 8.11
CA TYR A 7 -6.80 -6.73 8.05
C TYR A 7 -6.93 -7.31 6.65
N GLU A 8 -6.08 -8.27 6.32
CA GLU A 8 -6.12 -9.01 5.07
C GLU A 8 -7.28 -9.99 5.06
N VAL A 9 -7.99 -10.01 3.94
CA VAL A 9 -9.04 -10.96 3.61
C VAL A 9 -8.72 -11.65 2.29
N ASP A 10 -9.37 -12.77 2.01
CA ASP A 10 -9.32 -13.39 0.70
C ASP A 10 -10.28 -12.70 -0.28
N HIS A 11 -10.32 -13.18 -1.52
CA HIS A 11 -11.22 -12.64 -2.54
C HIS A 11 -12.71 -12.77 -2.16
N GLN A 12 -13.08 -13.60 -1.17
CA GLN A 12 -14.45 -13.80 -0.69
C GLN A 12 -14.76 -12.94 0.54
N GLY A 13 -13.77 -12.18 1.04
CA GLY A 13 -13.90 -11.36 2.24
C GLY A 13 -13.77 -12.16 3.54
N ARG A 14 -13.21 -13.38 3.50
CA ARG A 14 -12.90 -14.17 4.70
C ARG A 14 -11.54 -13.76 5.25
N TYR A 15 -11.43 -13.72 6.57
CA TYR A 15 -10.21 -13.33 7.27
C TYR A 15 -9.00 -14.17 6.84
N VAL A 16 -7.87 -13.50 6.59
CA VAL A 16 -6.57 -14.12 6.30
C VAL A 16 -5.55 -13.78 7.39
N SER A 17 -5.33 -12.50 7.68
CA SER A 17 -4.28 -12.06 8.62
C SER A 17 -4.46 -10.62 9.10
N HIS A 18 -3.98 -10.31 10.30
CA HIS A 18 -3.78 -8.92 10.75
C HIS A 18 -2.42 -8.34 10.31
N ALA A 19 -1.54 -9.15 9.73
CA ALA A 19 -0.25 -8.69 9.21
C ALA A 19 -0.47 -8.00 7.86
N VAL A 20 -0.82 -6.73 7.90
CA VAL A 20 -1.10 -5.98 6.68
C VAL A 20 0.23 -5.54 6.05
N ALA A 21 0.63 -6.30 5.02
CA ALA A 21 1.81 -6.06 4.17
C ALA A 21 3.11 -5.65 4.90
N HIS A 22 3.53 -6.41 5.91
CA HIS A 22 4.92 -6.34 6.38
C HIS A 22 5.81 -7.12 5.42
N HIS A 23 6.21 -6.45 4.34
CA HIS A 23 7.06 -6.98 3.29
C HIS A 23 6.50 -8.28 2.69
N HIS A 24 5.81 -8.18 1.55
CA HIS A 24 5.74 -9.33 0.65
C HIS A 24 7.17 -9.77 0.38
N ARG A 25 7.63 -10.76 1.14
CA ARG A 25 8.92 -11.39 1.00
C ARG A 25 8.96 -11.81 -0.46
N ARG A 26 9.73 -11.11 -1.30
CA ARG A 26 9.93 -11.45 -2.71
C ARG A 26 10.21 -12.94 -2.73
N LYS A 27 9.20 -13.75 -3.07
CA LYS A 27 9.43 -15.17 -3.27
C LYS A 27 10.40 -15.19 -4.44
N ARG A 28 11.58 -15.80 -4.24
CA ARG A 28 12.47 -16.20 -5.34
C ARG A 28 11.75 -17.29 -6.13
N SER A 29 10.66 -16.95 -6.79
CA SER A 29 10.02 -17.76 -7.81
C SER A 29 10.50 -17.24 -9.15
N THR A 30 10.95 -18.18 -9.97
CA THR A 30 11.36 -18.01 -11.36
C THR A 30 10.38 -17.09 -12.09
N GLU A 31 10.93 -15.98 -12.61
CA GLU A 31 10.43 -15.13 -13.69
C GLU A 31 8.89 -15.02 -13.86
N GLY A 32 8.32 -13.86 -13.50
CA GLY A 32 7.18 -13.29 -14.24
C GLY A 32 5.81 -13.13 -13.55
N GLN A 33 5.58 -13.63 -12.33
CA GLN A 33 4.21 -13.68 -11.76
C GLN A 33 3.95 -12.82 -10.50
N ASP A 34 4.88 -11.98 -10.07
CA ASP A 34 4.68 -11.10 -8.90
C ASP A 34 4.03 -9.75 -9.25
N HIS A 35 3.71 -9.54 -10.53
CA HIS A 35 3.14 -8.30 -11.07
C HIS A 35 1.61 -8.21 -10.92
N ASP A 36 0.94 -9.28 -10.52
CA ASP A 36 -0.53 -9.39 -10.58
C ASP A 36 -1.16 -9.88 -9.27
N ARG A 37 -0.47 -9.69 -8.15
CA ARG A 37 -0.96 -10.16 -6.86
C ARG A 37 -1.90 -9.13 -6.25
N THR A 38 -3.16 -9.15 -6.69
CA THR A 38 -4.24 -8.43 -6.03
C THR A 38 -4.31 -8.88 -4.56
N VAL A 39 -4.34 -7.91 -3.66
CA VAL A 39 -4.58 -8.11 -2.23
C VAL A 39 -5.91 -7.52 -1.84
N HIS A 40 -6.57 -8.13 -0.85
CA HIS A 40 -7.88 -7.67 -0.40
C HIS A 40 -7.79 -7.31 1.07
N PHE A 41 -8.13 -6.07 1.40
CA PHE A 41 -8.16 -5.61 2.80
C PHE A 41 -9.58 -5.28 3.21
N ARG A 42 -9.88 -5.48 4.49
CA ARG A 42 -11.09 -4.97 5.11
C ARG A 42 -10.73 -4.02 6.23
N LEU A 43 -11.42 -2.89 6.28
CA LEU A 43 -11.30 -1.91 7.36
C LEU A 43 -12.68 -1.40 7.72
N ARG A 44 -12.89 -1.15 9.02
CA ARG A 44 -14.14 -0.62 9.55
C ARG A 44 -13.90 0.78 10.10
N GLY A 45 -14.46 1.78 9.46
CA GLY A 45 -14.35 3.18 9.88
C GLY A 45 -15.53 3.98 9.38
N LEU A 46 -15.76 5.17 9.94
CA LEU A 46 -16.88 6.02 9.54
C LEU A 46 -18.24 5.32 9.67
N GLY A 47 -18.35 4.33 10.57
CA GLY A 47 -19.55 3.51 10.74
C GLY A 47 -19.82 2.50 9.61
N GLN A 48 -18.88 2.30 8.70
CA GLN A 48 -19.03 1.43 7.53
C GLN A 48 -17.91 0.37 7.47
N ASP A 49 -18.21 -0.78 6.87
CA ASP A 49 -17.23 -1.82 6.55
C ASP A 49 -16.82 -1.67 5.08
N PHE A 50 -15.54 -1.38 4.85
CA PHE A 50 -14.97 -1.21 3.53
C PHE A 50 -14.13 -2.42 3.16
N GLN A 51 -14.44 -3.03 2.03
CA GLN A 51 -13.60 -4.06 1.41
C GLN A 51 -12.89 -3.47 0.20
N LEU A 52 -11.57 -3.47 0.27
CA LEU A 52 -10.66 -2.89 -0.71
C LEU A 52 -10.10 -4.00 -1.58
N ASP A 53 -10.13 -3.81 -2.90
CA ASP A 53 -9.43 -4.64 -3.86
C ASP A 53 -8.24 -3.82 -4.39
N LEU A 54 -7.02 -4.25 -4.06
CA LEU A 54 -5.79 -3.44 -4.17
C LEU A 54 -4.72 -4.14 -5.00
N GLN A 55 -3.96 -3.37 -5.77
CA GLN A 55 -2.79 -3.81 -6.53
C GLN A 55 -1.54 -3.04 -6.07
N PRO A 56 -0.36 -3.69 -6.00
CA PRO A 56 0.89 -3.01 -5.70
C PRO A 56 1.21 -1.93 -6.74
N SER A 57 1.60 -0.74 -6.29
CA SER A 57 1.96 0.38 -7.15
C SER A 57 3.48 0.56 -7.20
N ARG A 58 4.13 0.05 -8.26
CA ARG A 58 5.58 0.19 -8.47
C ARG A 58 5.97 1.49 -9.18
N GLU A 59 5.06 2.06 -9.96
CA GLU A 59 5.31 3.23 -10.80
C GLU A 59 4.82 4.54 -10.16
N LEU A 60 4.32 4.49 -8.91
CA LEU A 60 3.88 5.69 -8.20
C LEU A 60 5.01 6.70 -8.02
N ILE A 61 6.23 6.19 -7.79
CA ILE A 61 7.43 7.00 -7.60
C ILE A 61 8.34 6.80 -8.82
N ALA A 62 8.74 7.90 -9.46
CA ALA A 62 9.65 7.83 -10.58
C ALA A 62 11.04 7.29 -10.14
N PRO A 63 11.74 6.48 -10.96
CA PRO A 63 13.04 5.92 -10.60
C PRO A 63 14.10 6.94 -10.16
N SER A 64 14.02 8.17 -10.69
CA SER A 64 14.94 9.27 -10.37
C SER A 64 14.39 10.26 -9.34
N PHE A 65 13.34 9.88 -8.59
CA PHE A 65 12.73 10.76 -7.61
C PHE A 65 13.69 11.03 -6.44
N THR A 66 13.78 12.30 -6.05
CA THR A 66 14.72 12.78 -5.03
C THR A 66 13.99 13.64 -3.99
N VAL A 67 14.29 13.41 -2.72
CA VAL A 67 13.76 14.16 -1.58
C VAL A 67 14.76 15.21 -1.15
N GLN A 68 14.37 16.48 -1.22
CA GLN A 68 15.13 17.61 -0.69
C GLN A 68 14.55 18.06 0.66
N THR A 69 15.36 18.05 1.71
CA THR A 69 15.00 18.59 3.02
C THR A 69 15.57 20.00 3.15
N LEU A 70 14.72 20.98 3.43
CA LEU A 70 15.13 22.37 3.65
C LEU A 70 15.27 22.68 5.15
N GLY A 71 16.31 23.41 5.50
CA GLY A 71 16.55 23.97 6.83
C GLY A 71 16.55 25.50 6.80
N ARG A 72 16.78 26.13 7.96
CA ARG A 72 16.77 27.59 8.11
C ARG A 72 17.81 28.31 7.24
N SER A 73 18.91 27.64 6.90
CA SER A 73 20.01 28.16 6.08
C SER A 73 20.01 27.62 4.64
N GLY A 74 18.88 27.08 4.15
CA GLY A 74 18.76 26.50 2.81
C GLY A 74 18.73 24.97 2.82
N THR A 75 19.16 24.34 1.72
CA THR A 75 19.13 22.88 1.56
C THR A 75 19.93 22.17 2.65
N LYS A 76 19.26 21.35 3.45
CA LYS A 76 19.88 20.55 4.51
C LYS A 76 20.29 19.17 4.02
N ASN A 77 19.46 18.54 3.19
CA ASN A 77 19.73 17.20 2.67
C ASN A 77 19.08 17.01 1.29
N LEU A 78 19.65 16.14 0.47
CA LEU A 78 19.12 15.71 -0.81
C LEU A 78 19.43 14.22 -0.95
N GLN A 79 18.38 13.39 -0.97
CA GLN A 79 18.52 11.93 -0.97
C GLN A 79 17.55 11.27 -1.96
N PRO A 80 17.96 10.18 -2.64
CA PRO A 80 17.03 9.35 -3.40
C PRO A 80 15.92 8.78 -2.51
N PHE A 81 14.73 8.59 -3.07
CA PHE A 81 13.67 7.87 -2.36
C PHE A 81 13.89 6.36 -2.47
N PRO A 82 13.89 5.61 -1.36
CA PRO A 82 14.05 4.16 -1.40
C PRO A 82 12.87 3.52 -2.13
N GLN A 83 13.12 2.95 -3.31
CA GLN A 83 12.10 2.32 -4.16
C GLN A 83 11.80 0.85 -3.80
N ASP A 84 12.58 0.26 -2.89
CA ASP A 84 12.61 -1.20 -2.70
C ASP A 84 11.46 -1.77 -1.87
N ASP A 85 10.60 -0.92 -1.31
CA ASP A 85 9.46 -1.35 -0.51
C ASP A 85 8.18 -1.36 -1.34
N LEU A 86 7.68 -2.55 -1.67
CA LEU A 86 6.35 -2.79 -2.25
C LEU A 86 5.25 -2.51 -1.21
N CYS A 87 5.16 -1.25 -0.76
CA CYS A 87 4.30 -0.82 0.34
C CYS A 87 3.23 0.19 -0.08
N PHE A 88 3.25 0.65 -1.35
CA PHE A 88 2.21 1.47 -1.93
C PHE A 88 1.24 0.61 -2.74
N TYR A 89 -0.05 0.89 -2.59
CA TYR A 89 -1.13 0.19 -3.26
C TYR A 89 -2.12 1.19 -3.85
N HIS A 90 -2.72 0.83 -4.98
CA HIS A 90 -3.87 1.52 -5.54
C HIS A 90 -4.99 0.52 -5.79
N GLY A 91 -6.23 0.99 -5.88
CA GLY A 91 -7.35 0.11 -6.18
C GLY A 91 -8.71 0.76 -5.96
N VAL A 92 -9.69 -0.07 -5.61
CA VAL A 92 -11.09 0.34 -5.53
C VAL A 92 -11.78 -0.27 -4.31
N LEU A 93 -12.89 0.35 -3.90
CA LEU A 93 -13.88 -0.27 -3.03
C LEU A 93 -14.68 -1.28 -3.82
N ARG A 94 -14.83 -2.49 -3.26
CA ARG A 94 -15.67 -3.51 -3.87
C ARG A 94 -17.14 -3.11 -3.99
N SER A 95 -17.63 -2.29 -3.05
CA SER A 95 -19.02 -1.82 -3.04
C SER A 95 -19.30 -0.72 -4.04
N GLU A 96 -18.28 -0.05 -4.59
CA GLU A 96 -18.44 1.18 -5.38
C GLU A 96 -17.46 1.21 -6.57
N VAL A 97 -17.99 1.00 -7.78
CA VAL A 97 -17.17 0.80 -9.00
C VAL A 97 -16.43 2.08 -9.43
N ASN A 98 -16.89 3.26 -9.02
CA ASN A 98 -16.26 4.56 -9.34
C ASN A 98 -15.48 5.15 -8.15
N SER A 99 -14.97 4.28 -7.29
CA SER A 99 -14.10 4.68 -6.19
C SER A 99 -12.63 4.59 -6.58
N SER A 100 -11.78 5.31 -5.85
CA SER A 100 -10.33 5.20 -5.97
C SER A 100 -9.73 5.15 -4.57
N VAL A 101 -8.79 4.23 -4.39
CA VAL A 101 -8.08 4.01 -3.13
C VAL A 101 -6.59 4.16 -3.40
N ALA A 102 -5.92 4.92 -2.55
CA ALA A 102 -4.46 4.97 -2.46
C ALA A 102 -4.06 4.64 -1.02
N LEU A 103 -3.20 3.64 -0.85
CA LEU A 103 -2.82 3.14 0.47
C LEU A 103 -1.30 3.01 0.57
N SER A 104 -0.75 3.52 1.68
CA SER A 104 0.66 3.36 2.03
C SER A 104 0.77 2.54 3.30
N THR A 105 1.65 1.54 3.27
CA THR A 105 1.94 0.63 4.39
C THR A 105 3.40 0.76 4.85
N CYS A 106 4.14 1.74 4.29
CA CYS A 106 5.59 1.83 4.39
C CYS A 106 6.11 2.14 5.81
N ALA A 107 5.27 2.64 6.71
CA ALA A 107 5.60 2.90 8.11
C ALA A 107 4.63 2.19 9.07
N GLY A 108 4.04 1.08 8.62
CA GLY A 108 2.91 0.43 9.28
C GLY A 108 1.55 1.01 8.87
N MET A 109 0.49 0.45 9.43
CA MET A 109 -0.90 0.91 9.32
C MET A 109 -1.60 0.82 10.66
#